data_AF-A0A349EP35-F1
#
_entry.id   AF-A0A349EP35-F1
#
_cell.length_a   1.000
_cell.length_b   1.000
_cell.length_c   1.000
_cell.angle_alpha   90.00
_cell.angle_beta   90.00
_cell.angle_gamma   90.00
#
_symmetry.space_group_name_H-M   'P 1'
#
loop_
_entity.id
_entity.type
_entity.pdbx_description
1 polymer ?
#
loop_
_entity_poly.entity_id
_entity_poly.type
_entity_poly.pdbx_seq_one_letter_code
_entity_poly.pdbx_strand_id
1 'polypeptide(L)'
;MFDELGAGTDPAEGAALGAAVLDSLLSRRCMTVVTTHHSALKLFGAQTGGAVNAAMEFDPVTLKPTYRMIAGRPGRSYGLDMAARFGIPGEIIEGARSRLEKDALRLEDLLEGLEQDARDLAGRREETEQEREAASRDRAAAERELTAAQKAAGEVLARARDEARTILSALRGKLRDLSRTVSMEPPKVHLVRSEVEQLARQLQPAEPERSDAAGLQVQPGERVKIPKFNAIGTVTASFRGAVEVDVAGKTFRLQAQD
;
A
#
# COMPACT_ATOMS: atom_id res chain seq x y z
N MET A 1 36.44 27.92 12.97
CA MET A 1 34.98 28.05 12.87
C MET A 1 34.68 29.52 12.67
N PHE A 2 33.86 29.86 11.69
CA PHE A 2 33.42 31.23 11.45
C PHE A 2 31.92 31.31 11.72
N ASP A 3 31.52 32.35 12.44
CA ASP A 3 30.11 32.66 12.65
C ASP A 3 29.73 33.89 11.82
N GLU A 4 28.66 33.77 11.05
CA GLU A 4 28.18 34.78 10.10
C GLU A 4 29.29 35.34 9.20
N LEU A 5 30.03 34.46 8.53
CA LEU A 5 31.13 34.88 7.65
C LEU A 5 30.60 35.81 6.53
N GLY A 6 31.26 36.95 6.39
CA GLY A 6 30.90 38.01 5.44
C GLY A 6 30.02 39.11 6.05
N ALA A 7 29.58 38.97 7.30
CA ALA A 7 28.82 40.01 7.99
C ALA A 7 29.71 41.19 8.43
N GLY A 8 29.11 42.38 8.54
CA GLY A 8 29.74 43.58 9.13
C GLY A 8 30.23 44.65 8.15
N THR A 9 30.11 44.42 6.84
CA THR A 9 30.37 45.41 5.78
C THR A 9 29.28 45.34 4.71
N ASP A 10 29.50 45.98 3.56
CA ASP A 10 28.68 45.80 2.37
C ASP A 10 28.46 44.30 2.05
N PRO A 11 27.21 43.84 1.83
CA PRO A 11 26.92 42.44 1.62
C PRO A 11 27.66 41.79 0.44
N ALA A 12 27.92 42.53 -0.63
CA ALA A 12 28.59 42.00 -1.81
C ALA A 12 30.09 41.86 -1.56
N GLU A 13 30.72 42.89 -0.97
CA GLU A 13 32.13 42.83 -0.57
C GLU A 13 32.39 41.74 0.48
N GLY A 14 31.51 41.66 1.49
CA GLY A 14 31.59 40.68 2.56
C GLY A 14 31.49 39.24 2.05
N ALA A 15 30.55 38.98 1.13
CA ALA A 15 30.41 37.66 0.51
C ALA A 15 31.62 37.30 -0.37
N ALA A 16 32.16 38.24 -1.15
CA ALA A 16 33.33 38.01 -1.99
C ALA A 16 34.58 37.69 -1.15
N LEU A 17 34.81 38.46 -0.09
CA LEU A 17 35.90 38.21 0.85
C LEU A 17 35.73 36.86 1.55
N GLY A 18 34.51 36.55 2.01
CA GLY A 18 34.18 35.27 2.63
C GLY A 18 34.50 34.08 1.72
N ALA A 19 34.15 34.17 0.43
CA ALA A 19 34.45 33.13 -0.56
C ALA A 19 35.96 32.96 -0.74
N ALA A 20 36.73 34.05 -0.88
CA ALA A 20 38.18 33.99 -0.99
C ALA A 20 38.86 33.38 0.25
N VAL A 21 38.35 33.66 1.45
CA VAL A 21 38.81 33.02 2.69
C VAL A 21 38.52 31.52 2.68
N LEU A 22 37.31 31.11 2.28
CA LEU A 22 36.93 29.70 2.19
C LEU A 22 37.81 28.95 1.18
N ASP A 23 38.06 29.51 0.00
CA ASP A 23 38.97 28.94 -1.00
C ASP A 23 40.38 28.73 -0.45
N SER A 24 40.91 29.74 0.24
CA SER A 24 42.23 29.66 0.87
C SER A 24 42.30 28.54 1.92
N LEU A 25 41.28 28.41 2.76
CA LEU A 25 41.21 27.35 3.78
C LEU A 25 41.03 25.96 3.16
N LEU A 26 40.22 25.86 2.12
CA LEU A 26 39.99 24.62 1.39
C LEU A 26 41.27 24.13 0.70
N SER A 27 42.00 25.04 0.04
CA SER A 27 43.29 24.72 -0.61
C SER A 27 44.34 24.21 0.39
N ARG A 28 44.28 24.68 1.64
CA ARG A 28 45.12 24.23 2.76
C ARG A 28 44.60 22.96 3.45
N ARG A 29 43.48 22.40 2.97
CA ARG A 29 42.77 21.25 3.55
C ARG A 29 42.39 21.44 5.02
N CYS A 30 42.05 22.67 5.41
CA CYS A 30 41.58 22.95 6.76
C CYS A 30 40.10 22.54 6.89
N MET A 31 39.80 21.73 7.91
CA MET A 31 38.40 21.47 8.30
C MET A 31 37.78 22.78 8.79
N THR A 32 36.75 23.25 8.07
CA THR A 32 36.14 24.55 8.31
C THR A 32 34.63 24.40 8.44
N VAL A 33 34.05 25.00 9.49
CA VAL A 33 32.60 25.14 9.68
C VAL A 33 32.28 26.62 9.65
N VAL A 34 31.29 26.99 8.85
CA VAL A 34 30.87 28.37 8.61
C VAL A 34 29.34 28.46 8.67
N THR A 35 28.83 29.45 9.38
CA THR A 35 27.44 29.91 9.27
C THR A 35 27.41 31.20 8.44
N THR A 36 26.36 31.39 7.66
CA THR A 36 26.18 32.60 6.85
C THR A 36 24.73 32.73 6.37
N HIS A 37 24.30 33.97 6.13
CA HIS A 37 23.04 34.28 5.47
C HIS A 37 23.25 34.74 4.01
N HIS A 38 24.48 34.81 3.52
CA HIS A 38 24.78 35.29 2.16
C HIS A 38 24.53 34.22 1.09
N SER A 39 23.65 34.53 0.13
CA SER A 39 23.31 33.63 -0.98
C SER A 39 24.52 33.25 -1.85
N ALA A 40 25.47 34.16 -2.05
CA ALA A 40 26.70 33.86 -2.79
C ALA A 40 27.55 32.77 -2.11
N LEU A 41 27.57 32.72 -0.77
CA LEU A 41 28.27 31.67 -0.03
C LEU A 41 27.50 30.33 -0.03
N LYS A 42 26.16 30.37 -0.07
CA LYS A 42 25.34 29.17 -0.35
C LYS A 42 25.70 28.58 -1.73
N LEU A 43 25.88 29.44 -2.74
CA LEU A 43 26.26 29.01 -4.09
C LEU A 43 27.67 28.42 -4.13
N PHE A 44 28.62 29.04 -3.42
CA PHE A 44 29.98 28.52 -3.27
C PHE A 44 29.99 27.07 -2.77
N GLY A 45 29.23 26.77 -1.71
CA GLY A 45 29.14 25.42 -1.15
C GLY A 45 28.45 24.39 -2.04
N ALA A 46 27.67 24.84 -3.05
CA ALA A 46 27.05 23.96 -4.02
C ALA A 46 27.94 23.66 -5.24
N GLN A 47 28.83 24.60 -5.61
CA GLN A 47 29.64 24.54 -6.83
C GLN A 47 31.08 24.07 -6.58
N THR A 48 31.56 24.14 -5.34
CA THR A 48 32.97 23.90 -5.02
C THR A 48 33.19 22.49 -4.47
N GLY A 49 33.97 21.68 -5.19
CA GLY A 49 34.35 20.35 -4.72
C GLY A 49 35.13 20.40 -3.40
N GLY A 50 34.69 19.63 -2.40
CA GLY A 50 35.26 19.66 -1.06
C GLY A 50 34.55 20.61 -0.08
N ALA A 51 33.56 21.37 -0.55
CA ALA A 51 32.57 22.04 0.28
C ALA A 51 31.22 21.31 0.22
N VAL A 52 30.45 21.37 1.30
CA VAL A 52 29.10 20.80 1.38
C VAL A 52 28.21 21.78 2.12
N ASN A 53 27.08 22.14 1.51
CA ASN A 53 26.06 22.93 2.18
C ASN A 53 25.34 22.12 3.27
N ALA A 54 24.95 22.79 4.34
CA ALA A 54 24.02 22.25 5.32
C ALA A 54 23.04 23.34 5.74
N ALA A 55 21.81 22.94 6.04
CA ALA A 55 20.75 23.82 6.52
C ALA A 55 20.28 23.37 7.90
N MET A 56 19.96 24.31 8.78
CA MET A 56 19.15 23.99 9.95
C MET A 56 17.68 23.93 9.52
N GLU A 57 17.03 22.82 9.81
CA GLU A 57 15.62 22.61 9.51
C GLU A 57 14.76 23.58 10.32
N PHE A 58 13.80 24.17 9.62
CA PHE A 58 12.88 25.16 10.14
C PHE A 58 11.48 24.78 9.70
N ASP A 59 10.54 24.76 10.66
CA ASP A 59 9.15 24.44 10.37
C ASP A 59 8.47 25.67 9.75
N PRO A 60 8.04 25.61 8.48
CA PRO A 60 7.45 26.75 7.80
C PRO A 60 6.03 27.08 8.28
N VAL A 61 5.35 26.13 8.95
CA VAL A 61 3.99 26.31 9.47
C VAL A 61 4.04 26.98 10.84
N THR A 62 4.84 26.43 11.75
CA THR A 62 4.95 26.99 13.11
C THR A 62 5.95 28.13 13.20
N LEU A 63 6.77 28.33 12.16
CA LEU A 63 7.90 29.26 12.11
C LEU A 63 8.85 29.04 13.29
N LYS A 64 9.16 27.78 13.61
CA LYS A 64 10.05 27.41 14.72
C LYS A 64 11.24 26.60 14.21
N PRO A 65 12.44 26.79 14.80
CA PRO A 65 13.57 25.92 14.50
C PRO A 65 13.29 24.51 15.06
N THR A 66 13.63 23.48 14.29
CA THR A 66 13.60 22.09 14.78
C THR A 66 14.95 21.67 15.37
N TYR A 67 15.98 22.53 15.22
CA TYR A 67 17.37 22.30 15.62
C TYR A 67 18.00 21.05 14.98
N ARG A 68 17.46 20.59 13.85
CA ARG A 68 18.00 19.48 13.07
C ARG A 68 18.85 20.01 11.92
N MET A 69 20.09 19.56 11.80
CA MET A 69 20.92 19.88 10.64
C MET A 69 20.65 18.89 9.50
N ILE A 70 20.41 19.42 8.30
CA ILE A 70 20.27 18.66 7.06
C ILE A 70 21.47 18.98 6.16
N ALA A 71 22.39 18.03 6.06
CA ALA A 71 23.55 18.14 5.18
C ALA A 71 23.17 17.90 3.70
N GLY A 72 23.96 18.46 2.80
CA GLY A 72 23.84 18.30 1.36
C GLY A 72 22.88 19.26 0.67
N ARG A 73 22.22 20.18 1.40
CA ARG A 73 21.34 21.19 0.81
C ARG A 73 21.50 22.55 1.49
N PRO A 74 21.44 23.66 0.74
CA PRO A 74 21.30 25.00 1.32
C PRO A 74 19.88 25.18 1.88
N GLY A 75 19.74 26.03 2.90
CA GLY A 75 18.44 26.40 3.46
C GLY A 75 17.92 27.71 2.84
N ARG A 76 16.60 27.86 2.79
CA ARG A 76 15.98 29.15 2.42
C ARG A 76 16.02 30.17 3.57
N SER A 77 15.89 31.44 3.23
CA SER A 77 15.80 32.53 4.21
C SER A 77 14.35 32.79 4.64
N TYR A 78 14.11 32.87 5.96
CA TYR A 78 12.79 33.10 6.55
C TYR A 78 12.61 34.52 7.13
N GLY A 79 13.52 35.45 6.81
CA GLY A 79 13.58 36.76 7.47
C GLY A 79 12.29 37.58 7.35
N LEU A 80 11.72 37.65 6.14
CA LEU A 80 10.48 38.40 5.89
C LEU A 80 9.25 37.70 6.48
N ASP A 81 9.21 36.37 6.46
CA ASP A 81 8.12 35.58 7.05
C ASP A 81 8.09 35.75 8.57
N MET A 82 9.28 35.79 9.20
CA MET A 82 9.42 36.08 10.63
C MET A 82 9.01 37.51 10.97
N ALA A 83 9.39 38.50 10.15
CA ALA A 83 8.97 39.88 10.34
C ALA A 83 7.43 40.03 10.28
N ALA A 84 6.79 39.37 9.32
CA ALA A 84 5.33 39.30 9.23
C ALA A 84 4.71 38.70 10.50
N ARG A 85 5.27 37.59 11.00
CA ARG A 85 4.83 36.94 12.25
C ARG A 85 4.96 37.85 13.48
N PHE A 86 5.98 38.70 13.53
CA PHE A 86 6.18 39.67 14.62
C PHE A 86 5.27 40.90 14.52
N GLY A 87 4.37 40.95 13.54
CA GLY A 87 3.33 41.98 13.44
C GLY A 87 3.70 43.15 12.52
N ILE A 88 4.74 43.03 11.70
CA ILE A 88 4.99 44.01 10.64
C ILE A 88 3.85 43.94 9.60
N PRO A 89 3.20 45.08 9.27
CA PRO A 89 2.11 45.10 8.29
C PRO A 89 2.49 44.50 6.95
N GLY A 90 1.55 43.74 6.36
CA GLY A 90 1.76 43.06 5.06
C GLY A 90 2.19 44.02 3.95
N GLU A 91 1.67 45.25 3.93
CA GLU A 91 2.06 46.29 2.97
C GLU A 91 3.57 46.62 3.02
N ILE A 92 4.16 46.61 4.22
CA ILE A 92 5.59 46.84 4.41
C ILE A 92 6.39 45.60 3.96
N ILE A 93 5.89 44.40 4.25
CA ILE A 93 6.52 43.14 3.84
C ILE A 93 6.55 43.03 2.31
N GLU A 94 5.43 43.30 1.64
CA GLU A 94 5.35 43.32 0.17
C GLU A 94 6.26 44.41 -0.41
N GLY A 95 6.28 45.59 0.21
CA GLY A 95 7.24 46.64 -0.10
C GLY A 95 8.69 46.17 0.00
N ALA A 96 9.04 45.40 1.03
CA ALA A 96 10.38 44.83 1.21
C ALA A 96 10.69 43.76 0.16
N ARG A 97 9.75 42.82 -0.11
CA ARG A 97 9.91 41.79 -1.15
C ARG A 97 10.20 42.41 -2.51
N SER A 98 9.48 43.47 -2.88
CA SER A 98 9.67 44.15 -4.18
C SER A 98 11.03 44.84 -4.35
N ARG A 99 11.77 45.07 -3.25
CA ARG A 99 13.08 45.73 -3.24
C ARG A 99 14.25 44.75 -3.25
N LEU A 100 13.99 43.46 -3.03
CA LEU A 100 15.02 42.44 -3.16
C LEU A 100 15.45 42.29 -4.62
N GLU A 101 16.72 41.95 -4.82
CA GLU A 101 17.24 41.68 -6.15
C GLU A 101 16.49 40.51 -6.80
N LYS A 102 16.16 40.64 -8.08
CA LYS A 102 15.37 39.63 -8.82
C LYS A 102 16.02 38.25 -8.78
N ASP A 103 17.35 38.17 -8.84
CA ASP A 103 18.06 36.90 -8.83
C ASP A 103 18.10 36.28 -7.43
N ALA A 104 18.18 37.10 -6.38
CA ALA A 104 18.06 36.63 -4.99
C ALA A 104 16.66 36.08 -4.70
N LEU A 105 15.60 36.78 -5.16
CA LEU A 105 14.22 36.29 -5.06
C LEU A 105 14.03 34.95 -5.77
N ARG A 106 14.47 34.85 -7.03
CA ARG A 106 14.39 33.60 -7.81
C ARG A 106 15.09 32.44 -7.13
N LEU A 107 16.27 32.67 -6.53
CA LEU A 107 16.97 31.63 -5.80
C LEU A 107 16.17 31.17 -4.59
N GLU A 108 15.64 32.09 -3.79
CA GLU A 108 14.85 31.75 -2.61
C GLU A 108 13.53 31.04 -2.98
N ASP A 109 12.86 31.45 -4.06
CA ASP A 109 11.66 30.77 -4.60
C ASP A 109 11.98 29.34 -5.06
N LEU A 110 13.12 29.14 -5.74
CA LEU A 110 13.58 27.80 -6.14
C LEU A 110 13.90 26.93 -4.93
N LEU A 111 14.54 27.50 -3.90
CA LEU A 111 14.83 26.77 -2.66
C LEU A 111 13.54 26.41 -1.92
N GLU A 112 12.55 27.30 -1.89
CA GLU A 112 11.23 27.00 -1.35
C GLU A 112 10.56 25.83 -2.09
N GLY A 113 10.55 25.86 -3.43
CA GLY A 113 10.01 24.77 -4.24
C GLY A 113 10.72 23.44 -3.96
N LEU A 114 12.06 23.44 -3.90
CA LEU A 114 12.85 22.25 -3.57
C LEU A 114 12.57 21.72 -2.15
N GLU A 115 12.36 22.60 -1.17
CA GLU A 115 11.98 22.19 0.17
C GLU A 115 10.57 21.59 0.22
N GLN A 116 9.61 22.16 -0.51
CA GLN A 116 8.25 21.62 -0.63
C GLN A 116 8.27 20.24 -1.30
N ASP A 117 8.93 20.13 -2.45
CA ASP A 117 9.10 18.85 -3.17
C ASP A 117 9.77 17.80 -2.29
N ALA A 118 10.79 18.18 -1.53
CA ALA A 118 11.47 17.26 -0.62
C ALA A 118 10.56 16.77 0.52
N ARG A 119 9.69 17.63 1.06
CA ARG A 119 8.71 17.25 2.09
C ARG A 119 7.64 16.33 1.50
N ASP A 120 7.12 16.65 0.32
CA ASP A 120 6.10 15.84 -0.35
C ASP A 120 6.64 14.46 -0.72
N LEU A 121 7.87 14.40 -1.25
CA LEU A 121 8.54 13.13 -1.55
C LEU A 121 8.80 12.31 -0.28
N ALA A 122 9.15 12.95 0.84
CA ALA A 122 9.31 12.26 2.10
C ALA A 122 7.99 11.66 2.60
N GLY A 123 6.89 12.44 2.57
CA GLY A 123 5.56 11.96 2.96
C GLY A 123 5.08 10.80 2.09
N ARG A 124 5.23 10.90 0.76
CA ARG A 124 4.86 9.83 -0.16
C ARG A 124 5.68 8.56 0.04
N ARG A 125 6.96 8.68 0.38
CA ARG A 125 7.82 7.53 0.71
C ARG A 125 7.34 6.83 1.97
N GLU A 126 6.98 7.59 2.99
CA GLU A 126 6.45 7.04 4.23
C GLU A 126 5.12 6.31 3.99
N GLU A 127 4.19 6.93 3.26
CA GLU A 127 2.91 6.31 2.89
C GLU A 127 3.12 5.00 2.09
N THR A 128 4.00 5.04 1.08
CA THR A 128 4.33 3.86 0.27
C THR A 128 4.91 2.73 1.12
N GLU A 129 5.76 3.05 2.10
CA GLU A 129 6.35 2.04 2.99
C GLU A 129 5.27 1.43 3.90
N GLN A 130 4.37 2.23 4.46
CA GLN A 130 3.26 1.74 5.27
C GLN A 130 2.32 0.82 4.47
N GLU A 131 1.98 1.20 3.23
CA GLU A 131 1.18 0.38 2.33
C GLU A 131 1.90 -0.94 2.00
N ARG A 132 3.21 -0.89 1.77
CA ARG A 132 4.02 -2.08 1.49
C ARG A 132 4.05 -3.03 2.68
N GLU A 133 4.21 -2.51 3.90
CA GLU A 133 4.16 -3.31 5.13
C GLU A 133 2.78 -3.94 5.35
N ALA A 134 1.70 -3.19 5.11
CA ALA A 134 0.34 -3.72 5.18
C ALA A 134 0.11 -4.84 4.15
N ALA A 135 0.45 -4.59 2.89
CA ALA A 135 0.35 -5.58 1.82
C ALA A 135 1.19 -6.83 2.10
N SER A 136 2.38 -6.67 2.70
CA SER A 136 3.22 -7.80 3.11
C SER A 136 2.56 -8.64 4.21
N ARG A 137 1.88 -8.02 5.17
CA ARG A 137 1.15 -8.72 6.23
C ARG A 137 -0.05 -9.47 5.68
N ASP A 138 -0.82 -8.85 4.79
CA ASP A 138 -1.98 -9.47 4.17
C ASP A 138 -1.58 -10.66 3.29
N ARG A 139 -0.49 -10.54 2.52
CA ARG A 139 0.07 -11.67 1.75
C ARG A 139 0.48 -12.82 2.66
N ALA A 140 1.17 -12.54 3.76
CA ALA A 140 1.58 -13.58 4.69
C ALA A 140 0.37 -14.27 5.36
N ALA A 141 -0.71 -13.52 5.65
CA ALA A 141 -1.95 -14.10 6.17
C ALA A 141 -2.63 -14.98 5.13
N ALA A 142 -2.79 -14.49 3.90
CA ALA A 142 -3.39 -15.23 2.79
C ALA A 142 -2.61 -16.51 2.45
N GLU A 143 -1.27 -16.47 2.48
CA GLU A 143 -0.43 -17.66 2.27
C GLU A 143 -0.63 -18.71 3.37
N ARG A 144 -0.76 -18.28 4.63
CA ARG A 144 -1.06 -19.19 5.75
C ARG A 144 -2.43 -19.82 5.61
N GLU A 145 -3.45 -19.03 5.27
CA GLU A 145 -4.80 -19.52 5.03
C GLU A 145 -4.85 -20.48 3.85
N LEU A 146 -4.18 -20.15 2.75
CA LEU A 146 -4.08 -21.02 1.57
C LEU A 146 -3.41 -22.35 1.93
N THR A 147 -2.32 -22.31 2.68
CA THR A 147 -1.60 -23.52 3.11
C THR A 147 -2.48 -24.37 4.04
N ALA A 148 -3.19 -23.76 4.97
CA ALA A 148 -4.12 -24.45 5.87
C ALA A 148 -5.30 -25.07 5.10
N ALA A 149 -5.88 -24.34 4.13
CA ALA A 149 -6.96 -24.82 3.29
C ALA A 149 -6.51 -25.99 2.40
N GLN A 150 -5.32 -25.90 1.80
CA GLN A 150 -4.74 -27.00 1.01
C GLN A 150 -4.52 -28.26 1.87
N LYS A 151 -4.02 -28.10 3.09
CA LYS A 151 -3.83 -29.21 4.02
C LYS A 151 -5.17 -29.86 4.40
N ALA A 152 -6.16 -29.05 4.78
CA ALA A 152 -7.49 -29.53 5.11
C ALA A 152 -8.16 -30.26 3.92
N ALA A 153 -8.06 -29.71 2.71
CA ALA A 153 -8.55 -30.35 1.50
C ALA A 153 -7.85 -31.70 1.22
N GLY A 154 -6.54 -31.76 1.44
CA GLY A 154 -5.76 -33.00 1.34
C GLY A 154 -6.21 -34.08 2.33
N GLU A 155 -6.48 -33.69 3.59
CA GLU A 155 -6.99 -34.61 4.62
C GLU A 155 -8.39 -35.14 4.28
N VAL A 156 -9.29 -34.28 3.77
CA VAL A 156 -10.63 -34.71 3.32
C VAL A 156 -10.54 -35.68 2.15
N LEU A 157 -9.70 -35.39 1.15
CA LEU A 157 -9.48 -36.28 0.00
C LEU A 157 -8.87 -37.62 0.41
N ALA A 158 -7.97 -37.63 1.40
CA ALA A 158 -7.38 -38.86 1.93
C ALA A 158 -8.45 -39.73 2.61
N ARG A 159 -9.26 -39.14 3.50
CA ARG A 159 -10.37 -39.85 4.16
C ARG A 159 -11.36 -40.43 3.15
N ALA A 160 -11.80 -39.63 2.18
CA ALA A 160 -12.73 -40.09 1.14
C ALA A 160 -12.15 -41.26 0.31
N ARG A 161 -10.83 -41.26 0.03
CA ARG A 161 -10.17 -42.38 -0.67
C ARG A 161 -10.12 -43.65 0.17
N ASP A 162 -9.85 -43.53 1.47
CA ASP A 162 -9.79 -44.68 2.38
C ASP A 162 -11.16 -45.30 2.63
N GLU A 163 -12.20 -44.47 2.77
CA GLU A 163 -13.60 -44.91 2.82
C GLU A 163 -13.99 -45.65 1.53
N ALA A 164 -13.71 -45.05 0.36
CA ALA A 164 -13.99 -45.68 -0.93
C ALA A 164 -13.26 -47.03 -1.10
N ARG A 165 -11.99 -47.14 -0.68
CA ARG A 165 -11.24 -48.41 -0.67
C ARG A 165 -11.89 -49.45 0.22
N THR A 166 -12.30 -49.05 1.41
CA THR A 166 -12.95 -49.93 2.38
C THR A 166 -14.26 -50.47 1.81
N ILE A 167 -15.10 -49.59 1.26
CA ILE A 167 -16.37 -49.93 0.60
C ILE A 167 -16.14 -50.90 -0.57
N LEU A 168 -15.18 -50.61 -1.46
CA LEU A 168 -14.87 -51.47 -2.61
C LEU A 168 -14.35 -52.85 -2.18
N SER A 169 -13.56 -52.92 -1.10
CA SER A 169 -13.09 -54.19 -0.55
C SER A 169 -14.23 -55.04 0.01
N ALA A 170 -15.16 -54.41 0.75
CA ALA A 170 -16.34 -55.07 1.30
C ALA A 170 -17.28 -55.57 0.19
N LEU A 171 -17.50 -54.77 -0.85
CA LEU A 171 -18.25 -55.16 -2.06
C LEU A 171 -17.60 -56.35 -2.77
N ARG A 172 -16.28 -56.34 -2.96
CA ARG A 172 -15.54 -57.47 -3.57
C ARG A 172 -15.61 -58.74 -2.73
N GLY A 173 -15.58 -58.61 -1.40
CA GLY A 173 -15.78 -59.73 -0.47
C GLY A 173 -17.16 -60.35 -0.63
N LYS A 174 -18.21 -59.52 -0.52
CA LYS A 174 -19.61 -59.96 -0.69
C LYS A 174 -19.86 -60.58 -2.07
N LEU A 175 -19.33 -60.01 -3.15
CA LEU A 175 -19.42 -60.57 -4.50
C LEU A 175 -18.77 -61.95 -4.62
N ARG A 176 -17.63 -62.16 -3.95
CA ARG A 176 -16.92 -63.45 -3.92
C ARG A 176 -17.69 -64.51 -3.14
N ASP A 177 -18.28 -64.13 -2.02
CA ASP A 177 -19.13 -65.02 -1.22
C ASP A 177 -20.39 -65.39 -1.99
N LEU A 178 -21.03 -64.40 -2.63
CA LEU A 178 -22.20 -64.63 -3.47
C LEU A 178 -21.87 -65.48 -4.71
N SER A 179 -20.71 -65.28 -5.36
CA SER A 179 -20.30 -66.12 -6.50
C SER A 179 -20.01 -67.56 -6.09
N ARG A 180 -19.55 -67.81 -4.85
CA ARG A 180 -19.40 -69.16 -4.30
C ARG A 180 -20.77 -69.83 -4.09
N THR A 181 -21.75 -69.09 -3.61
CA THR A 181 -23.12 -69.57 -3.40
C THR A 181 -23.86 -69.82 -4.73
N VAL A 182 -23.64 -68.97 -5.75
CA VAL A 182 -24.25 -69.07 -7.07
C VAL A 182 -23.60 -70.16 -7.96
N SER A 183 -22.39 -70.61 -7.64
CA SER A 183 -21.76 -71.76 -8.33
C SER A 183 -22.46 -73.11 -8.09
N MET A 184 -23.49 -73.15 -7.23
CA MET A 184 -24.24 -74.38 -6.92
C MET A 184 -25.61 -74.49 -7.61
N GLU A 185 -26.21 -73.43 -8.19
CA GLU A 185 -27.52 -73.49 -8.88
C GLU A 185 -27.69 -72.39 -9.97
N PRO A 186 -28.45 -72.62 -11.07
CA PRO A 186 -28.67 -71.61 -12.13
C PRO A 186 -29.63 -70.48 -11.65
N PRO A 187 -29.56 -69.25 -12.19
CA PRO A 187 -29.62 -68.06 -11.35
C PRO A 187 -30.96 -67.33 -11.30
N LYS A 188 -31.38 -66.91 -10.09
CA LYS A 188 -32.32 -65.78 -9.88
C LYS A 188 -31.55 -64.45 -9.92
N VAL A 189 -31.13 -64.04 -11.11
CA VAL A 189 -30.32 -62.82 -11.36
C VAL A 189 -31.00 -61.53 -10.84
N HIS A 190 -32.33 -61.52 -10.70
CA HIS A 190 -33.10 -60.36 -10.23
C HIS A 190 -32.91 -60.02 -8.75
N LEU A 191 -32.71 -61.01 -7.87
CA LEU A 191 -32.52 -60.75 -6.43
C LEU A 191 -31.15 -60.14 -6.15
N VAL A 192 -30.13 -60.58 -6.89
CA VAL A 192 -28.78 -60.04 -6.81
C VAL A 192 -28.74 -58.58 -7.27
N ARG A 193 -29.49 -58.24 -8.31
CA ARG A 193 -29.55 -56.87 -8.84
C ARG A 193 -30.22 -55.90 -7.84
N SER A 194 -31.29 -56.33 -7.16
CA SER A 194 -31.96 -55.49 -6.15
C SER A 194 -31.10 -55.26 -4.90
N GLU A 195 -30.33 -56.25 -4.46
CA GLU A 195 -29.44 -56.09 -3.31
C GLU A 195 -28.25 -55.19 -3.62
N VAL A 196 -27.68 -55.31 -4.83
CA VAL A 196 -26.62 -54.40 -5.29
C VAL A 196 -27.14 -52.97 -5.44
N GLU A 197 -28.36 -52.77 -5.94
CA GLU A 197 -29.00 -51.45 -6.02
C GLU A 197 -29.32 -50.86 -4.64
N GLN A 198 -29.74 -51.67 -3.67
CA GLN A 198 -29.95 -51.21 -2.29
C GLN A 198 -28.63 -50.83 -1.60
N LEU A 199 -27.57 -51.61 -1.81
CA LEU A 199 -26.26 -51.29 -1.25
C LEU A 199 -25.66 -50.04 -1.91
N ALA A 200 -25.89 -49.84 -3.21
CA ALA A 200 -25.50 -48.62 -3.92
C ALA A 200 -26.26 -47.36 -3.43
N ARG A 201 -27.52 -47.50 -2.98
CA ARG A 201 -28.27 -46.39 -2.36
C ARG A 201 -27.78 -46.05 -0.95
N GLN A 202 -27.39 -47.05 -0.17
CA GLN A 202 -26.83 -46.82 1.18
C GLN A 202 -25.41 -46.23 1.16
N LEU A 203 -24.73 -46.31 0.01
CA LEU A 203 -23.36 -45.83 -0.20
C LEU A 203 -23.30 -44.54 -1.04
N GLN A 204 -24.45 -43.88 -1.28
CA GLN A 204 -24.40 -42.52 -1.80
C GLN A 204 -23.62 -41.66 -0.80
N PRO A 205 -22.54 -40.97 -1.22
CA PRO A 205 -21.90 -40.01 -0.35
C PRO A 205 -22.98 -39.04 0.08
N ALA A 206 -23.02 -38.70 1.38
CA ALA A 206 -23.76 -37.52 1.80
C ALA A 206 -23.24 -36.39 0.90
N GLU A 207 -24.13 -35.82 0.07
CA GLU A 207 -23.82 -34.55 -0.57
C GLU A 207 -23.30 -33.66 0.57
N PRO A 208 -22.15 -32.98 0.41
CA PRO A 208 -21.72 -32.05 1.44
C PRO A 208 -22.95 -31.21 1.75
N GLU A 209 -23.32 -31.13 3.03
CA GLU A 209 -24.36 -30.21 3.46
C GLU A 209 -23.96 -28.89 2.81
N ARG A 210 -24.64 -28.55 1.72
CA ARG A 210 -24.65 -27.20 1.21
C ARG A 210 -25.23 -26.52 2.43
N SER A 211 -24.37 -25.83 3.17
CA SER A 211 -24.80 -24.75 4.04
C SER A 211 -25.81 -24.04 3.16
N ASP A 212 -27.08 -24.16 3.55
CA ASP A 212 -28.12 -23.38 2.95
C ASP A 212 -27.63 -21.96 3.13
N ALA A 213 -27.05 -21.39 2.06
CA ALA A 213 -27.03 -19.97 1.89
C ALA A 213 -28.51 -19.65 1.89
N ALA A 214 -29.00 -19.33 3.09
CA ALA A 214 -30.39 -19.14 3.43
C ALA A 214 -31.06 -18.48 2.24
N GLY A 215 -32.00 -19.18 1.60
CA GLY A 215 -32.55 -18.79 0.32
C GLY A 215 -32.78 -17.30 0.30
N LEU A 216 -31.90 -16.56 -0.39
CA LEU A 216 -31.96 -15.12 -0.47
C LEU A 216 -33.18 -14.83 -1.34
N GLN A 217 -34.34 -14.68 -0.69
CA GLN A 217 -35.52 -14.08 -1.28
C GLN A 217 -35.24 -12.58 -1.40
N VAL A 218 -34.40 -12.23 -2.39
CA VAL A 218 -34.08 -10.82 -2.65
C VAL A 218 -35.29 -10.18 -3.31
N GLN A 219 -35.80 -9.11 -2.70
CA GLN A 219 -36.91 -8.34 -3.25
C GLN A 219 -36.40 -7.29 -4.25
N PRO A 220 -37.15 -6.99 -5.33
CA PRO A 220 -36.83 -5.87 -6.21
C PRO A 220 -36.68 -4.57 -5.41
N GLY A 221 -35.55 -3.89 -5.56
CA GLY A 221 -35.17 -2.66 -4.85
C GLY A 221 -34.09 -2.82 -3.78
N GLU A 222 -33.70 -4.06 -3.44
CA GLU A 222 -32.68 -4.32 -2.42
C GLU A 222 -31.24 -4.10 -2.95
N ARG A 223 -30.35 -3.56 -2.11
CA ARG A 223 -28.93 -3.35 -2.47
C ARG A 223 -28.13 -4.59 -2.11
N VAL A 224 -27.61 -5.28 -3.12
CA VAL A 224 -26.81 -6.49 -2.97
C VAL A 224 -25.35 -6.23 -3.34
N LYS A 225 -24.43 -6.78 -2.54
CA LYS A 225 -23.01 -6.76 -2.84
C LYS A 225 -22.66 -7.99 -3.68
N ILE A 226 -22.16 -7.77 -4.89
CA ILE A 226 -21.78 -8.85 -5.81
C ILE A 226 -20.29 -9.18 -5.59
N PRO A 227 -19.95 -10.37 -5.06
CA PRO A 227 -18.57 -10.70 -4.70
C PRO A 227 -17.62 -10.70 -5.91
N LYS A 228 -18.07 -11.22 -7.07
CA LYS A 228 -17.27 -11.28 -8.30
C LYS A 228 -16.77 -9.92 -8.81
N PHE A 229 -17.54 -8.86 -8.55
CA PHE A 229 -17.23 -7.51 -9.04
C PHE A 229 -16.85 -6.55 -7.90
N ASN A 230 -16.84 -7.02 -6.65
CA ASN A 230 -16.70 -6.22 -5.42
C ASN A 230 -17.52 -4.89 -5.48
N ALA A 231 -18.72 -4.97 -6.07
CA ALA A 231 -19.57 -3.81 -6.37
C ALA A 231 -20.93 -3.97 -5.69
N ILE A 232 -21.57 -2.84 -5.38
CA ILE A 232 -22.93 -2.79 -4.83
C ILE A 232 -23.88 -2.44 -5.96
N GLY A 233 -24.87 -3.29 -6.20
CA GLY A 233 -25.92 -3.06 -7.19
C GLY A 233 -27.30 -3.17 -6.58
N THR A 234 -28.31 -2.68 -7.29
CA THR A 234 -29.72 -2.71 -6.86
C THR A 234 -30.46 -3.77 -7.66
N VAL A 235 -31.19 -4.66 -6.99
CA VAL A 235 -31.98 -5.69 -7.68
C VAL A 235 -33.16 -5.05 -8.41
N THR A 236 -33.26 -5.27 -9.72
CA THR A 236 -34.38 -4.80 -10.54
C THR A 236 -35.46 -5.86 -10.72
N ALA A 237 -35.09 -7.14 -10.78
CA ALA A 237 -36.03 -8.26 -10.89
C ALA A 237 -35.43 -9.57 -10.37
N SER A 238 -36.25 -10.43 -9.79
CA SER A 238 -35.88 -11.81 -9.43
C SER A 238 -36.86 -12.81 -10.06
N PHE A 239 -36.34 -13.81 -10.78
CA PHE A 239 -37.16 -14.85 -11.42
C PHE A 239 -36.47 -16.21 -11.40
N ARG A 240 -37.12 -17.21 -10.78
CA ARG A 240 -36.69 -18.62 -10.75
C ARG A 240 -35.18 -18.84 -10.51
N GLY A 241 -34.62 -18.17 -9.50
CA GLY A 241 -33.22 -18.34 -9.09
C GLY A 241 -32.17 -17.49 -9.83
N ALA A 242 -32.61 -16.67 -10.80
CA ALA A 242 -31.78 -15.62 -11.41
C ALA A 242 -32.22 -14.24 -10.91
N VAL A 243 -31.25 -13.39 -10.57
CA VAL A 243 -31.42 -12.02 -10.08
C VAL A 243 -30.80 -11.07 -11.10
N GLU A 244 -31.58 -10.09 -11.56
CA GLU A 244 -31.07 -8.98 -12.36
C GLU A 244 -30.72 -7.81 -11.43
N VAL A 245 -29.48 -7.33 -11.54
CA VAL A 245 -28.92 -6.30 -10.68
C VAL A 245 -28.41 -5.16 -11.56
N ASP A 246 -28.83 -3.94 -11.26
CA ASP A 246 -28.27 -2.73 -11.87
C ASP A 246 -27.07 -2.26 -11.05
N VAL A 247 -25.91 -2.15 -11.72
CA VAL A 247 -24.68 -1.60 -11.16
C VAL A 247 -24.30 -0.39 -11.99
N ALA A 248 -24.55 0.81 -11.44
CA ALA A 248 -24.22 2.09 -12.05
C ALA A 248 -24.76 2.28 -13.50
N GLY A 249 -26.01 1.85 -13.75
CA GLY A 249 -26.70 2.03 -15.03
C GLY A 249 -26.47 0.90 -16.05
N LYS A 250 -25.88 -0.22 -15.62
CA LYS A 250 -25.69 -1.44 -16.43
C LYS A 250 -26.33 -2.63 -15.71
N THR A 251 -27.23 -3.30 -16.41
CA THR A 251 -27.97 -4.46 -15.91
C THR A 251 -27.15 -5.73 -16.08
N PHE A 252 -26.94 -6.47 -14.98
CA PHE A 252 -26.26 -7.76 -14.96
C PHE A 252 -27.23 -8.84 -14.48
N ARG A 253 -27.25 -9.98 -15.18
CA ARG A 253 -28.04 -11.15 -14.78
C ARG A 253 -27.14 -12.15 -14.07
N LEU A 254 -27.41 -12.40 -12.80
CA LEU A 254 -26.63 -13.26 -11.92
C LEU A 254 -27.49 -14.43 -11.45
N GLN A 255 -26.91 -15.60 -11.28
CA GLN A 255 -27.59 -16.68 -10.56
C GLN A 255 -27.33 -16.50 -9.07
N ALA A 256 -28.26 -16.93 -8.21
CA ALA A 256 -28.15 -16.80 -6.76
C ALA A 256 -26.91 -17.49 -6.12
N GLN A 257 -26.06 -18.12 -6.93
CA GLN A 257 -24.83 -18.81 -6.53
C GLN A 257 -23.53 -18.02 -6.87
N ASP A 258 -23.64 -16.87 -7.57
CA ASP A 258 -22.53 -16.08 -8.11
C ASP A 258 -22.40 -14.67 -7.51
#